data_AF-A0A9E1ES45-F1
#
_entry.id   AF-A0A9E1ES45-F1
#
_cell.length_a   1.000
_cell.length_b   1.000
_cell.length_c   1.000
_cell.angle_alpha   90.00
_cell.angle_beta   90.00
_cell.angle_gamma   90.00
#
_symmetry.space_group_name_H-M   'P 1'
#
loop_
_entity.id
_entity.type
_entity.pdbx_description
1 polymer ?
#
loop_
_entity_poly.entity_id
_entity_poly.type
_entity_poly.pdbx_seq_one_letter_code
_entity_poly.pdbx_strand_id
1 'polypeptide(L)' 'MKKLSKVEKYIIAISDPEEYNVFVCPEHGVYAIRKGDKNNTACSYCQKQGEKLDNQQDLFNQYRKELTLCDK' A
#
# COMPACT_ATOMS: atom_id res chain seq x y z
N MET A 1 -3.92 14.36 3.85
CA MET A 1 -3.42 13.30 2.95
C MET A 1 -3.75 13.67 1.51
N LYS A 2 -2.77 13.55 0.60
CA LYS A 2 -2.98 13.76 -0.85
C LYS A 2 -4.00 12.72 -1.34
N LYS A 3 -4.87 13.10 -2.29
CA LYS A 3 -5.85 12.16 -2.87
C LYS A 3 -5.08 11.08 -3.64
N LEU A 4 -5.22 9.82 -3.23
CA LEU A 4 -4.60 8.68 -3.90
C LEU A 4 -5.17 8.50 -5.32
N SER A 5 -4.28 8.23 -6.26
CA SER A 5 -4.64 7.86 -7.63
C SER A 5 -5.29 6.47 -7.69
N LYS A 6 -5.93 6.15 -8.82
CA LYS A 6 -6.53 4.83 -9.04
C LYS A 6 -5.49 3.71 -8.93
N VAL A 7 -4.27 3.92 -9.43
CA VAL A 7 -3.17 2.94 -9.35
C VAL A 7 -2.76 2.69 -7.90
N GLU A 8 -2.59 3.75 -7.11
CA GLU A 8 -2.23 3.63 -5.70
C GLU A 8 -3.30 2.89 -4.88
N LYS A 9 -4.59 3.17 -5.14
CA LYS A 9 -5.70 2.41 -4.55
C LYS A 9 -5.66 0.94 -4.93
N TYR A 10 -5.33 0.63 -6.18
CA TYR A 10 -5.18 -0.75 -6.65
C TYR A 10 -4.08 -1.48 -5.89
N ILE A 11 -2.90 -0.86 -5.72
CA ILE A 11 -1.78 -1.43 -4.95
C ILE A 11 -2.25 -1.80 -3.54
N ILE A 12 -2.98 -0.90 -2.87
CA ILE A 12 -3.53 -1.18 -1.53
C ILE A 12 -4.54 -2.34 -1.56
N ALA A 13 -5.44 -2.37 -2.54
CA ALA A 13 -6.52 -3.37 -2.63
C ALA A 13 -6.05 -4.79 -2.97
N ILE A 14 -4.88 -4.95 -3.59
CA ILE A 14 -4.27 -6.25 -3.91
C ILE A 14 -3.23 -6.70 -2.88
N SER A 15 -2.77 -5.80 -2.02
CA SER A 15 -1.75 -6.10 -1.01
C SER A 15 -2.43 -6.64 0.24
N ASP A 16 -2.45 -7.97 0.36
CA ASP A 16 -3.04 -8.65 1.52
C ASP A 16 -2.45 -8.09 2.84
N PRO A 17 -3.28 -7.55 3.75
CA PRO A 17 -2.83 -7.00 5.03
C PRO A 17 -2.16 -8.02 5.95
N GLU A 18 -2.38 -9.32 5.76
CA GLU A 18 -1.70 -10.38 6.50
C GLU A 18 -0.28 -10.61 5.98
N GLU A 19 -0.06 -10.53 4.67
CA GLU A 19 1.22 -10.82 4.02
C GLU A 19 2.11 -9.58 3.76
N TYR A 20 1.52 -8.38 3.60
CA TYR A 20 2.25 -7.18 3.18
C TYR A 20 2.01 -6.00 4.13
N ASN A 21 3.03 -5.16 4.32
CA ASN A 21 2.90 -3.80 4.84
C ASN A 21 2.92 -2.82 3.66
N VAL A 22 1.97 -1.88 3.63
CA VAL A 22 1.94 -0.83 2.62
C VAL A 22 2.51 0.48 3.17
N PHE A 23 3.28 1.16 2.33
CA PHE A 23 3.94 2.43 2.63
C PHE A 23 3.63 3.48 1.57
N VAL A 24 3.77 4.75 1.94
CA VAL A 24 3.62 5.90 1.06
C VAL A 24 4.95 6.66 1.01
N CYS A 25 5.52 6.77 -0.19
CA CYS A 25 6.57 7.73 -0.47
C CYS A 25 5.92 9.03 -0.97
N PRO A 26 6.20 10.19 -0.36
CA PRO A 26 5.60 11.47 -0.80
C PRO A 26 5.98 11.85 -2.24
N GLU A 27 7.15 11.38 -2.71
CA GLU A 27 7.69 11.68 -4.05
C GLU A 27 7.28 10.63 -5.09
N HIS A 28 7.16 9.35 -4.71
CA HIS A 28 7.01 8.22 -5.65
C HIS A 28 5.70 7.44 -5.51
N GLY A 29 4.88 7.73 -4.50
CA GLY A 29 3.57 7.10 -4.30
C GLY A 29 3.59 5.85 -3.42
N VAL A 30 2.57 5.00 -3.58
CA VAL A 30 2.31 3.84 -2.73
C VAL A 30 3.07 2.60 -3.19
N TYR A 31 3.62 1.85 -2.23
CA TYR A 31 4.30 0.58 -2.48
C TYR A 31 4.07 -0.41 -1.32
N ALA A 32 4.17 -1.70 -1.62
CA ALA A 32 3.95 -2.78 -0.66
C ALA A 32 5.23 -3.59 -0.46
N ILE A 33 5.47 -4.02 0.78
CA ILE A 33 6.62 -4.83 1.17
C ILE A 33 6.13 -6.02 1.96
N ARG A 34 6.61 -7.21 1.59
CA ARG A 34 6.22 -8.45 2.26
C ARG A 34 6.68 -8.44 3.71
N LYS A 35 5.80 -8.83 4.63
CA LYS A 35 6.16 -9.00 6.04
C LYS A 35 7.25 -10.08 6.16
N GLY A 36 8.20 -9.83 7.06
CA GLY A 36 9.37 -10.69 7.24
C GLY A 36 10.57 -10.30 6.37
N ASP A 37 10.39 -9.45 5.35
CA ASP A 37 11.51 -8.84 4.64
C ASP A 37 12.11 -7.72 5.50
N LYS A 38 13.24 -8.01 6.14
CA LYS A 38 13.90 -7.11 7.12
C LYS A 38 14.87 -6.13 6.46
N ASN A 39 15.15 -6.26 5.17
CA ASN A 39 16.33 -5.61 4.59
C ASN A 39 16.03 -4.33 3.83
N ASN A 40 14.77 -3.99 3.50
CA ASN A 40 14.53 -2.75 2.78
C ASN A 40 13.09 -2.21 2.86
N THR A 41 12.74 -1.52 3.95
CA THR A 41 11.46 -0.77 4.06
C THR A 41 11.47 0.58 3.31
N ALA A 42 12.60 0.94 2.72
CA ALA A 42 12.76 2.20 2.01
C ALA A 42 12.15 2.17 0.61
N CYS A 43 11.77 3.35 0.13
CA CYS A 43 11.33 3.51 -1.26
C CYS A 43 12.46 3.15 -2.22
N SER A 44 12.22 2.27 -3.19
CA SER A 44 13.25 1.82 -4.13
C SER A 44 13.85 2.95 -4.99
N TYR A 45 13.12 4.06 -5.18
CA TYR A 45 13.54 5.17 -6.03
C TYR A 45 14.43 6.17 -5.30
N CYS A 46 14.04 6.62 -4.10
CA CYS A 46 14.81 7.63 -3.35
C CYS A 46 15.54 7.08 -2.13
N GLN A 47 15.39 5.80 -1.81
CA GLN A 47 16.00 5.13 -0.66
C GLN A 47 15.65 5.78 0.70
N LYS A 48 14.63 6.65 0.73
CA LYS A 48 14.08 7.22 1.96
C LYS A 48 13.01 6.30 2.52
N GLN A 49 12.86 6.31 3.85
CA GLN A 49 11.79 5.58 4.53
C GLN A 49 10.44 6.21 4.16
N GLY A 50 9.52 5.40 3.60
CA GLY A 50 8.13 5.79 3.40
C GLY A 50 7.32 5.70 4.69
N GLU A 51 6.21 6.43 4.73
CA GLU A 51 5.25 6.41 5.85
C GLU A 51 4.42 5.13 5.77
N LYS A 52 4.37 4.35 6.85
CA LYS A 52 3.54 3.14 6.90
C LYS A 52 2.06 3.54 6.96
N LEU A 53 1.20 2.82 6.23
CA LEU A 53 -0.24 2.99 6.34
C LEU A 53 -0.79 2.19 7.53
N ASP A 54 -0.97 2.84 8.67
CA ASP A 54 -1.53 2.20 9.87
C ASP A 54 -2.98 1.73 9.69
N ASN A 55 -3.76 2.44 8.86
CA ASN A 55 -5.14 2.07 8.50
C ASN A 55 -5.22 1.18 7.26
N GLN A 56 -4.15 0.44 6.91
CA GLN A 56 -4.11 -0.42 5.71
C GLN A 56 -5.29 -1.40 5.64
N GLN A 57 -5.70 -2.01 6.76
CA GLN A 57 -6.80 -2.98 6.77
C GLN A 57 -8.14 -2.36 6.33
N ASP A 58 -8.41 -1.14 6.79
CA ASP A 58 -9.63 -0.41 6.44
C ASP A 58 -9.60 0.00 4.95
N LEU A 59 -8.47 0.56 4.51
CA LEU A 59 -8.27 0.97 3.12
C LEU A 59 -8.30 -0.21 2.14
N PHE A 60 -7.74 -1.36 2.52
CA PHE A 60 -7.83 -2.60 1.74
C PHE A 60 -9.28 -2.98 1.47
N ASN A 61 -10.10 -3.03 2.52
CA ASN A 61 -11.52 -3.36 2.41
C ASN A 61 -12.30 -2.30 1.60
N GLN A 62 -12.04 -1.02 1.85
CA GLN A 62 -12.67 0.09 1.14
C GLN A 62 -12.37 0.03 -0.36
N TYR A 63 -11.10 -0.12 -0.73
CA TYR A 63 -10.68 -0.07 -2.13
C TYR A 63 -11.01 -1.36 -2.89
N ARG A 64 -11.05 -2.53 -2.26
CA ARG A 64 -11.61 -3.73 -2.90
C ARG A 64 -13.07 -3.56 -3.29
N LYS A 65 -13.89 -2.94 -2.42
CA LYS A 65 -15.29 -2.62 -2.72
C LYS A 65 -15.40 -1.56 -3.83
N GLU A 66 -14.65 -0.46 -3.72
CA GLU A 66 -14.66 0.63 -4.71
C GLU A 66 -14.24 0.14 -6.10
N LEU A 67 -13.27 -0.78 -6.17
CA LEU A 67 -12.69 -1.29 -7.41
C LEU A 67 -13.38 -2.56 -7.93
N THR A 68 -14.46 -3.00 -7.28
CA THR A 68 -15.20 -4.24 -7.62
C THR A 68 -14.31 -5.49 -7.65
N LEU A 69 -13.33 -5.56 -6.75
CA LEU A 69 -12.40 -6.69 -6.61
C LEU A 69 -12.88 -7.74 -5.60
N CYS A 70 -14.05 -7.56 -4.99
CA CYS A 70 -14.65 -8.58 -4.12
C CYS A 70 -14.93 -9.85 -4.93
N ASP A 71 -14.49 -10.98 -4.38
CA ASP A 71 -14.77 -12.32 -4.91
C ASP A 71 -16.29 -12.47 -5.11
N LYS A 72 -16.69 -12.87 -6.32
CA LYS A 72 -18.09 -13.17 -6.68
C LYS A 72 -18.56 -14.46 -6.02
#